data_AF-A0A0D6TRI0-F1
#
_entry.id   AF-A0A0D6TRI0-F1
#
_cell.length_a   1.000
_cell.length_b   1.000
_cell.length_c   1.000
_cell.angle_alpha   90.00
_cell.angle_beta   90.00
_cell.angle_gamma   90.00
#
_symmetry.space_group_name_H-M   'P 1'
#
loop_
_entity.id
_entity.type
_entity.pdbx_description
1 polymer ?
#
loop_
_entity_poly.entity_id
_entity_poly.type
_entity_poly.pdbx_seq_one_letter_code
_entity_poly.pdbx_strand_id
1 'polypeptide(L)'
;MELYAKGKDSIKNIKTLDTFCINQTKRAKIDIKNNKLIYFMSETECEFVGMKKHLKKLNIDVKNYDHYCVIMGGFRRNCYEIEMWKEIDNRLGEKFIDSLKIIAEKEFIIDNPDSLYIKDGIDIRNKYPNLLNKNYLQHR
;
A
#
# COMPACT_ATOMS: atom_id res chain seq x y z
N MET A 1 31.33 24.34 -12.00
CA MET A 1 31.83 23.00 -12.36
C MET A 1 30.84 22.41 -13.34
N GLU A 2 30.95 22.87 -14.59
CA GLU A 2 30.09 22.47 -15.70
C GLU A 2 30.69 21.21 -16.33
N LEU A 3 29.96 20.10 -16.30
CA LEU A 3 30.33 18.91 -17.05
C LEU A 3 29.35 18.72 -18.21
N TYR A 4 29.74 19.32 -19.33
CA TYR A 4 29.58 18.88 -20.71
C TYR A 4 28.17 18.60 -21.25
N ALA A 5 27.55 19.68 -21.75
CA ALA A 5 26.76 19.62 -22.98
C ALA A 5 27.71 19.44 -24.19
N LYS A 6 28.13 18.20 -24.50
CA LYS A 6 28.73 17.85 -25.80
C LYS A 6 28.26 16.46 -26.24
N GLY A 7 27.48 16.42 -27.32
CA GLY A 7 27.11 15.20 -28.02
C GLY A 7 25.60 15.02 -28.24
N LYS A 8 24.98 15.92 -29.02
CA LYS A 8 23.56 15.79 -29.41
C LYS A 8 23.34 14.80 -30.58
N ASP A 9 24.41 14.21 -31.11
CA ASP A 9 24.36 13.34 -32.29
C ASP A 9 25.17 12.05 -32.05
N SER A 10 24.56 11.01 -31.44
CA SER A 10 24.87 9.57 -31.65
C SER A 10 24.44 8.63 -30.50
N ILE A 11 23.29 8.81 -29.85
CA ILE A 11 22.72 7.75 -28.98
C ILE A 11 21.53 7.10 -29.70
N LYS A 12 21.81 6.41 -30.81
CA LYS A 12 20.86 5.48 -31.41
C LYS A 12 20.87 4.19 -30.56
N ASN A 13 19.73 3.89 -29.92
CA ASN A 13 19.37 2.59 -29.33
C ASN A 13 20.24 2.08 -28.15
N ILE A 14 20.37 2.84 -27.07
CA ILE A 14 20.76 2.22 -25.78
C ILE A 14 19.52 1.53 -25.20
N LYS A 15 19.54 0.19 -25.18
CA LYS A 15 18.53 -0.61 -24.49
C LYS A 15 18.83 -0.62 -23.00
N THR A 16 18.20 0.27 -22.23
CA THR A 16 18.32 0.28 -20.76
C THR A 16 17.67 -0.97 -20.19
N LEU A 17 18.44 -1.77 -19.44
CA LEU A 17 17.94 -2.96 -18.73
C LEU A 17 17.75 -2.63 -17.25
N ASP A 18 16.51 -2.65 -16.79
CA ASP A 18 16.16 -2.46 -15.38
C ASP A 18 16.43 -3.75 -14.58
N THR A 19 17.70 -3.97 -14.24
CA THR A 19 18.13 -5.13 -13.45
C THR A 19 17.57 -5.11 -12.04
N PHE A 20 17.24 -3.94 -11.50
CA PHE A 20 16.65 -3.78 -10.18
C PHE A 20 15.25 -4.41 -10.13
N CYS A 21 14.36 -4.05 -11.06
CA CYS A 21 13.03 -4.61 -11.13
C CYS A 21 13.06 -6.13 -11.37
N ILE A 22 13.97 -6.62 -12.23
CA ILE A 22 14.16 -8.06 -12.48
C ILE A 22 14.50 -8.81 -11.18
N ASN A 23 15.44 -8.28 -10.40
CA ASN A 23 15.85 -8.88 -9.14
C ASN A 23 14.73 -8.82 -8.08
N GLN A 24 14.01 -7.71 -8.00
CA GLN A 24 12.86 -7.57 -7.12
C GLN A 24 11.74 -8.56 -7.43
N THR A 25 11.37 -8.71 -8.71
CA THR A 25 10.36 -9.68 -9.14
C THR A 25 10.81 -11.12 -8.84
N LYS A 26 12.09 -11.47 -9.08
CA LYS A 26 12.61 -12.80 -8.69
C LYS A 26 12.48 -13.04 -7.19
N ARG A 27 12.85 -12.07 -6.36
CA ARG A 27 12.72 -12.18 -4.90
C ARG A 27 11.26 -12.34 -4.47
N ALA A 28 10.34 -11.55 -5.06
CA ALA A 28 8.92 -11.66 -4.75
C ALA A 28 8.38 -13.07 -5.04
N LYS A 29 8.72 -13.64 -6.21
CA LYS A 29 8.31 -15.00 -6.58
C LYS A 29 8.84 -16.07 -5.61
N ILE A 30 10.07 -15.92 -5.12
CA ILE A 30 10.63 -16.83 -4.11
C ILE A 30 9.87 -16.73 -2.80
N ASP A 31 9.62 -15.51 -2.31
CA ASP A 31 8.86 -15.28 -1.08
C ASP A 31 7.42 -15.82 -1.19
N ILE A 32 6.73 -15.54 -2.30
CA ILE A 32 5.38 -16.06 -2.60
C ILE A 32 5.35 -17.59 -2.60
N LYS A 33 6.34 -18.23 -3.24
CA LYS A 33 6.48 -19.69 -3.24
C LYS A 33 6.68 -20.25 -1.84
N ASN A 34 7.35 -19.51 -0.97
CA ASN A 34 7.55 -19.85 0.44
C ASN A 34 6.36 -19.42 1.33
N ASN A 35 5.22 -19.11 0.73
CA ASN A 35 3.99 -18.68 1.41
C ASN A 35 4.16 -17.41 2.27
N LYS A 36 5.11 -16.56 1.91
CA LYS A 36 5.36 -15.27 2.56
C LYS A 36 4.74 -14.15 1.73
N LEU A 37 3.67 -13.56 2.25
CA LEU A 37 2.97 -12.44 1.64
C LEU A 37 3.17 -11.18 2.47
N ILE A 38 3.38 -10.06 1.78
CA ILE A 38 3.57 -8.76 2.40
C ILE A 38 2.66 -7.74 1.72
N TYR A 39 1.79 -7.11 2.49
CA TYR A 39 1.04 -5.94 2.09
C TYR A 39 1.80 -4.66 2.48
N PHE A 40 1.91 -3.73 1.56
CA PHE A 40 2.59 -2.45 1.76
C PHE A 40 1.55 -1.34 1.93
N MET A 41 1.69 -0.56 3.00
CA MET A 41 0.78 0.52 3.39
C MET A 41 1.54 1.52 4.25
N SER A 42 1.21 2.81 4.18
CA SER A 42 1.87 3.80 5.04
C SER A 42 1.36 3.73 6.48
N GLU A 43 2.27 3.80 7.44
CA GLU A 43 1.94 3.91 8.87
C GLU A 43 1.23 5.22 9.22
N THR A 44 1.25 6.22 8.34
CA THR A 44 0.49 7.46 8.53
C THR A 44 -0.99 7.33 8.21
N GLU A 45 -1.41 6.25 7.54
CA GLU A 45 -2.83 5.98 7.29
C GLU A 45 -3.50 5.53 8.60
N CYS A 46 -4.64 6.14 8.94
CA CYS A 46 -5.35 5.87 10.20
C CYS A 46 -5.79 4.40 10.32
N GLU A 47 -6.03 3.73 9.19
CA GLU A 47 -6.41 2.32 9.11
C GLU A 47 -5.25 1.35 9.37
N PHE A 48 -3.99 1.82 9.41
CA PHE A 48 -2.82 0.94 9.42
C PHE A 48 -2.87 -0.11 10.53
N VAL A 49 -3.24 0.30 11.75
CA VAL A 49 -3.33 -0.60 12.91
C VAL A 49 -4.38 -1.69 12.71
N GLY A 50 -5.58 -1.30 12.25
CA GLY A 50 -6.67 -2.22 11.95
C GLY A 50 -6.30 -3.19 10.81
N MET A 51 -5.74 -2.65 9.72
CA MET A 51 -5.27 -3.43 8.58
C MET A 51 -4.20 -4.46 8.99
N LYS A 52 -3.19 -4.04 9.75
CA LYS A 52 -2.13 -4.92 10.27
C LYS A 52 -2.70 -6.04 11.14
N LYS A 53 -3.68 -5.72 12.00
CA LYS A 53 -4.37 -6.72 12.84
C LYS A 53 -5.13 -7.75 12.01
N HIS A 54 -5.88 -7.33 11.00
CA HIS A 54 -6.69 -8.25 10.19
C HIS A 54 -5.86 -9.07 9.21
N LEU A 55 -4.89 -8.45 8.52
CA LEU A 55 -4.01 -9.15 7.57
C LEU A 55 -3.13 -10.19 8.26
N LYS A 56 -2.68 -9.92 9.49
CA LYS A 56 -1.89 -10.88 10.27
C LYS A 56 -2.66 -12.18 10.54
N LYS A 57 -3.99 -12.13 10.70
CA LYS A 57 -4.83 -13.35 10.86
C LYS A 57 -4.83 -14.24 9.62
N LEU A 58 -4.49 -13.67 8.46
CA LEU A 58 -4.39 -14.36 7.18
C LEU A 58 -2.95 -14.73 6.82
N ASN A 59 -2.02 -14.62 7.78
CA ASN A 59 -0.59 -14.81 7.55
C ASN A 59 -0.01 -13.87 6.48
N ILE A 60 -0.56 -12.65 6.39
CA ILE A 60 -0.05 -11.57 5.55
C ILE A 60 0.61 -10.53 6.45
N ASP A 61 1.90 -10.31 6.27
CA ASP A 61 2.63 -9.27 6.97
C ASP A 61 2.28 -7.89 6.39
N VAL A 62 2.29 -6.87 7.24
CA VAL A 62 2.20 -5.48 6.78
C VAL A 62 3.53 -4.78 6.99
N LYS A 63 4.05 -4.16 5.93
CA LYS A 63 5.24 -3.32 6.00
C LYS A 63 4.86 -1.87 5.73
N ASN A 64 5.38 -1.00 6.59
CA ASN A 64 5.35 0.43 6.33
C ASN A 64 6.07 0.71 5.02
N TYR A 65 5.48 1.59 4.23
CA TYR A 65 6.08 2.06 3.01
C TYR A 65 5.69 3.52 2.75
N ASP A 66 6.69 4.37 2.58
CA ASP A 66 6.51 5.75 2.13
C ASP A 66 7.00 5.88 0.68
N HIS A 67 6.07 5.99 -0.27
CA HIS A 67 6.41 6.27 -1.67
C HIS A 67 6.86 7.70 -1.85
N TYR A 68 8.08 7.85 -2.38
CA TYR A 68 8.48 9.10 -2.98
C TYR A 68 7.62 9.37 -4.23
N CYS A 69 6.88 10.46 -4.26
CA CYS A 69 6.04 10.85 -5.40
C CYS A 69 6.85 11.11 -6.68
N VAL A 70 8.16 11.33 -6.60
CA VAL A 70 9.03 11.65 -7.74
C VAL A 70 9.43 10.39 -8.51
N ILE A 71 9.02 10.30 -9.78
CA ILE A 71 9.42 9.22 -10.69
C ILE A 71 10.58 9.71 -11.56
N MET A 72 11.73 9.05 -11.47
CA MET A 72 12.78 9.19 -12.49
C MET A 72 12.40 8.33 -13.70
N GLY A 73 12.28 8.95 -14.88
CA GLY A 73 11.93 8.25 -16.11
C GLY A 73 12.91 7.12 -16.45
N GLY A 74 12.40 6.00 -16.96
CA GLY A 74 13.20 4.89 -17.48
C GLY A 74 13.33 3.66 -16.57
N PHE A 75 12.84 3.70 -15.32
CA PHE A 75 12.88 2.56 -14.39
C PHE A 75 11.49 2.26 -13.80
N ARG A 76 11.17 0.98 -13.65
CA ARG A 76 9.96 0.54 -12.95
C ARG A 76 10.24 0.50 -11.44
N ARG A 77 9.37 1.12 -10.64
CA ARG A 77 9.45 1.09 -9.18
C ARG A 77 8.59 -0.02 -8.60
N ASN A 78 8.90 -0.40 -7.36
CA ASN A 78 8.03 -1.21 -6.50
C ASN A 78 7.69 -2.58 -7.11
N CYS A 79 8.58 -3.12 -7.95
CA CYS A 79 8.32 -4.37 -8.66
C CYS A 79 8.10 -5.55 -7.71
N TYR A 80 8.71 -5.52 -6.52
CA TYR A 80 8.42 -6.52 -5.50
C TYR A 80 6.99 -6.40 -4.97
N GLU A 81 6.55 -5.17 -4.67
CA GLU A 81 5.25 -4.88 -4.06
C GLU A 81 4.11 -5.16 -5.04
N ILE A 82 4.29 -4.80 -6.30
CA ILE A 82 3.33 -5.12 -7.38
C ILE A 82 3.09 -6.63 -7.47
N GLU A 83 4.14 -7.44 -7.38
CA GLU A 83 3.99 -8.89 -7.46
C GLU A 83 3.33 -9.46 -6.18
N MET A 84 3.59 -8.87 -5.01
CA MET A 84 2.89 -9.23 -3.78
C MET A 84 1.41 -8.86 -3.81
N TRP A 85 1.06 -7.66 -4.28
CA TRP A 85 -0.33 -7.24 -4.42
C TRP A 85 -1.10 -8.14 -5.38
N LYS A 86 -0.53 -8.43 -6.56
CA LYS A 86 -1.15 -9.38 -7.50
C LYS A 86 -1.42 -10.73 -6.85
N GLU A 87 -0.48 -11.26 -6.08
CA GLU A 87 -0.65 -12.55 -5.43
C GLU A 87 -1.73 -12.51 -4.33
N ILE A 88 -1.79 -11.40 -3.57
CA ILE A 88 -2.86 -11.18 -2.58
C ILE A 88 -4.22 -11.14 -3.29
N ASP A 89 -4.33 -10.38 -4.38
CA ASP A 89 -5.57 -10.29 -5.18
C ASP A 89 -5.96 -11.63 -5.79
N ASN A 90 -4.99 -12.40 -6.29
CA ASN A 90 -5.23 -13.75 -6.80
C ASN A 90 -5.79 -14.70 -5.73
N ARG A 91 -5.33 -14.59 -4.48
CA ARG A 91 -5.73 -15.48 -3.39
C ARG A 91 -7.04 -15.07 -2.73
N LEU A 92 -7.27 -13.77 -2.59
CA LEU A 92 -8.35 -13.22 -1.75
C LEU A 92 -9.42 -12.47 -2.55
N GLY A 93 -9.14 -12.15 -3.81
CA GLY A 93 -9.97 -11.35 -4.69
C GLY A 93 -9.60 -9.87 -4.67
N GLU A 94 -9.71 -9.22 -5.83
CA GLU A 94 -9.30 -7.83 -6.07
C GLU A 94 -9.96 -6.80 -5.12
N LYS A 95 -11.14 -7.12 -4.57
CA LYS A 95 -11.89 -6.23 -3.67
C LYS A 95 -11.66 -6.51 -2.18
N PHE A 96 -10.84 -7.52 -1.86
CA PHE A 96 -10.65 -7.95 -0.49
C PHE A 96 -10.00 -6.87 0.36
N ILE A 97 -8.90 -6.29 -0.12
CA ILE A 97 -8.16 -5.24 0.59
C ILE A 97 -9.03 -4.00 0.81
N ASP A 98 -9.80 -3.57 -0.19
CA ASP A 98 -10.71 -2.44 -0.07
C ASP A 98 -11.80 -2.68 0.99
N SER A 99 -12.36 -3.89 1.00
CA SER A 99 -13.34 -4.30 2.01
C SER A 99 -12.74 -4.29 3.41
N LEU A 100 -11.50 -4.75 3.54
CA LEU A 100 -10.78 -4.76 4.81
C LEU A 100 -10.42 -3.35 5.28
N LYS A 101 -10.06 -2.45 4.36
CA LYS A 101 -9.83 -1.03 4.66
C LYS A 101 -11.08 -0.38 5.23
N ILE A 102 -12.26 -0.64 4.64
CA ILE A 102 -13.53 -0.13 5.18
C ILE A 102 -13.79 -0.62 6.60
N ILE A 103 -13.45 -1.88 6.90
CA ILE A 103 -13.58 -2.40 8.27
C ILE A 103 -12.63 -1.66 9.21
N ALA A 104 -11.36 -1.49 8.81
CA ALA A 104 -10.35 -0.80 9.60
C ALA A 104 -10.69 0.70 9.81
N GLU A 105 -11.27 1.38 8.80
CA GLU A 105 -11.79 2.76 8.92
C GLU A 105 -12.83 2.86 10.04
N LYS A 106 -13.80 1.93 10.06
CA LYS A 106 -14.87 1.90 11.07
C LYS A 106 -14.31 1.62 12.46
N GLU A 107 -13.38 0.67 12.57
CA GLU A 107 -12.69 0.39 13.83
C GLU A 107 -11.94 1.61 14.36
N PHE A 108 -11.23 2.34 13.50
CA PHE A 108 -10.53 3.56 13.89
C PHE A 108 -11.49 4.62 14.45
N ILE A 109 -12.62 4.86 13.78
CA ILE A 109 -13.64 5.83 14.24
C ILE A 109 -14.18 5.44 15.63
N ILE A 110 -14.47 4.15 15.83
CA ILE A 110 -15.00 3.64 17.09
C ILE A 110 -13.98 3.81 18.22
N ASP A 111 -12.72 3.47 17.95
CA ASP A 111 -11.65 3.48 18.94
C ASP A 111 -11.14 4.92 19.22
N ASN A 112 -11.40 5.87 18.31
CA ASN A 112 -10.94 7.26 18.39
C ASN A 112 -12.06 8.25 18.00
N PRO A 113 -13.20 8.30 18.72
CA PRO A 113 -14.39 9.04 18.30
C PRO A 113 -14.15 10.55 18.16
N ASP A 114 -13.25 11.09 18.99
CA ASP A 114 -12.92 12.52 19.01
C ASP A 114 -11.79 12.89 18.03
N SER A 115 -11.08 11.90 17.47
CA SER A 115 -9.98 12.16 16.54
C SER A 115 -10.51 12.54 15.16
N LEU A 116 -9.97 13.62 14.61
CA LEU A 116 -10.25 14.00 13.24
C LEU A 116 -9.61 12.99 12.29
N TYR A 117 -10.39 12.44 11.35
CA TYR A 117 -9.86 11.64 10.27
C TYR A 117 -10.37 12.17 8.93
N ILE A 118 -9.54 12.99 8.28
CA ILE A 118 -9.79 13.52 6.93
C ILE A 118 -9.24 12.56 5.88
N LYS A 119 -10.10 12.13 4.97
CA LYS A 119 -9.74 11.38 3.76
C LYS A 119 -10.42 12.05 2.57
N ASP A 120 -9.66 12.33 1.51
CA ASP A 120 -10.15 13.00 0.29
C ASP A 120 -10.90 14.32 0.58
N GLY A 121 -10.45 15.06 1.60
CA GLY A 121 -11.05 16.34 2.01
C GLY A 121 -12.33 16.22 2.84
N ILE A 122 -12.75 15.01 3.19
CA ILE A 122 -13.95 14.75 3.98
C ILE A 122 -13.57 14.08 5.31
N ASP A 123 -14.16 14.55 6.41
CA ASP A 123 -14.09 13.82 7.68
C ASP A 123 -14.87 12.51 7.54
N ILE A 124 -14.18 11.37 7.61
CA ILE A 124 -14.80 10.07 7.38
C ILE A 124 -15.84 9.70 8.44
N ARG A 125 -15.86 10.38 9.59
CA ARG A 125 -16.91 10.22 10.60
C ARG A 125 -18.29 10.58 10.04
N ASN A 126 -18.34 11.54 9.10
CA ASN A 126 -19.58 11.92 8.42
C ASN A 126 -20.10 10.82 7.48
N LYS A 127 -19.24 9.90 7.02
CA LYS A 127 -19.62 8.72 6.23
C LYS A 127 -20.27 7.64 7.10
N TYR A 128 -19.99 7.62 8.40
CA TYR A 128 -20.46 6.62 9.35
C TYR A 128 -21.05 7.23 10.64
N PRO A 129 -22.06 8.12 10.55
CA PRO A 129 -22.56 8.89 11.69
C PRO A 129 -23.15 8.02 12.81
N ASN A 130 -23.65 6.84 12.47
CA ASN A 130 -24.21 5.89 13.41
C ASN A 130 -23.16 5.23 14.33
N LEU A 131 -21.89 5.18 13.93
CA LEU A 131 -20.81 4.60 14.75
C LEU A 131 -20.42 5.46 15.94
N LEU A 132 -20.74 6.76 15.88
CA LEU A 132 -20.51 7.71 16.97
C LEU A 132 -21.70 7.79 17.94
N ASN A 133 -22.79 7.08 17.67
CA ASN A 133 -23.94 7.05 18.57
C ASN A 133 -23.63 6.16 19.78
N LYS A 134 -23.80 6.70 21.00
CA LYS A 134 -23.54 6.00 22.27
C LYS A 134 -24.26 4.64 22.39
N ASN A 135 -25.43 4.48 21.76
CA ASN A 135 -26.15 3.20 21.78
C ASN A 135 -25.43 2.09 20.97
N TYR A 136 -24.67 2.45 19.93
CA TYR A 136 -23.88 1.47 19.16
C TYR A 136 -22.65 0.98 19.94
N LEU A 137 -22.08 1.83 20.78
CA LEU A 137 -20.95 1.51 21.65
C LEU A 137 -21.34 0.68 22.88
N GLN A 138 -22.61 0.72 23.30
CA GLN A 138 -23.13 -0.02 24.47
C GLN A 138 -23.59 -1.45 24.19
N HIS A 139 -23.78 -1.83 22.91
CA HIS A 139 -24.22 -3.18 22.51
C HIS A 139 -23.07 -4.07 22.00
N ARG A 140 -21.84 -3.78 22.42
CA ARG A 140 -20.63 -4.52 22.05
C ARG A 140 -20.09 -5.34 23.20
#